data_AF-A0A8D8U3P7-F1
#
_entry.id   AF-A0A8D8U3P7-F1
#
_cell.length_a   1.000
_cell.length_b   1.000
_cell.length_c   1.000
_cell.angle_alpha   90.00
_cell.angle_beta   90.00
_cell.angle_gamma   90.00
#
_symmetry.space_group_name_H-M   'P 1'
#
loop_
_entity.id
_entity.type
_entity.pdbx_description
1 polymer ?
#
loop_
_entity_poly.entity_id
_entity_poly.type
_entity_poly.pdbx_seq_one_letter_code
_entity_poly.pdbx_strand_id
1 'polypeptide(L)'
;HVFALFYRKKSQILETRLNYLKDKFTYNLYANVCRSLFEKDKILFSFILCSTMMMAQERLTPEVFTFFITGGVALENPYPNPDKSWLQDNSWDEMCRVDKDIEAFKGTLHLLYWLGVVLLYWLEVVVL
;
A
#
# COMPACT_ATOMS: atom_id res chain seq x y z
N HIS A 1 19.13 32.41 -21.55
CA HIS A 1 17.94 31.63 -21.96
C HIS A 1 18.23 30.41 -22.85
N VAL A 2 19.01 30.53 -23.94
CA VAL A 2 19.29 29.40 -24.86
C VAL A 2 20.06 28.24 -24.20
N PHE A 3 21.04 28.53 -23.33
CA PHE A 3 21.80 27.51 -22.59
C PHE A 3 20.91 26.65 -21.65
N ALA A 4 19.93 27.27 -20.98
CA ALA A 4 19.00 26.55 -20.10
C ALA A 4 18.10 25.58 -20.88
N LEU A 5 17.70 25.96 -22.10
CA LEU A 5 16.93 25.08 -22.99
C LEU A 5 17.74 23.86 -23.46
N PHE A 6 19.02 24.04 -23.78
CA PHE A 6 19.91 22.92 -24.13
C PHE A 6 20.15 21.97 -22.95
N TYR A 7 20.36 22.52 -21.75
CA TYR A 7 20.52 21.71 -20.54
C TYR A 7 19.25 20.93 -20.21
N ARG A 8 18.07 21.57 -20.31
CA ARG A 8 16.77 20.93 -20.13
C ARG A 8 16.51 19.83 -21.16
N LYS A 9 16.84 20.06 -22.44
CA LYS A 9 16.73 19.03 -23.49
C LYS A 9 17.67 17.85 -23.23
N LYS A 10 18.95 18.09 -22.88
CA LYS A 10 19.88 17.01 -22.49
C LYS A 10 19.38 16.22 -21.29
N SER A 11 18.88 16.91 -20.26
CA SER A 11 18.31 16.29 -19.06
C SER A 11 17.10 15.41 -19.40
N GLN A 12 16.17 15.92 -20.21
CA GLN A 12 14.99 15.17 -20.64
C GLN A 12 15.35 13.92 -21.44
N ILE A 13 16.34 14.00 -22.35
CA ILE A 13 16.82 12.86 -23.12
C ILE A 13 17.44 11.80 -22.19
N LEU A 14 18.24 12.21 -21.20
CA LEU A 14 18.81 11.31 -20.20
C LEU A 14 17.74 10.63 -19.37
N GLU A 15 16.76 11.39 -18.87
CA GLU A 15 15.67 10.88 -18.05
C GLU A 15 14.77 9.91 -18.84
N THR A 16 14.50 10.22 -20.10
CA THR A 16 13.75 9.35 -21.02
C THR A 16 14.49 8.03 -21.25
N ARG A 17 15.81 8.08 -21.49
CA ARG A 17 16.65 6.88 -21.65
C ARG A 17 16.71 6.05 -20.37
N LEU A 18 16.77 6.71 -19.21
CA LEU A 18 16.77 6.04 -17.92
C LEU A 18 15.45 5.31 -17.67
N ASN A 19 14.32 5.94 -17.99
CA ASN A 19 13.00 5.31 -17.87
C ASN A 19 12.85 4.13 -18.82
N TYR A 20 13.26 4.30 -20.09
CA TYR A 20 13.26 3.19 -21.05
C TYR A 20 14.14 2.01 -20.60
N LEU A 21 15.32 2.31 -20.03
CA LEU A 21 16.21 1.28 -19.48
C LEU A 21 15.58 0.56 -18.29
N LYS A 22 14.93 1.28 -17.37
CA LYS A 22 14.20 0.72 -16.23
C LYS A 22 13.09 -0.21 -16.73
N ASP A 23 12.24 0.26 -17.63
CA ASP A 23 11.13 -0.54 -18.17
C ASP A 23 11.63 -1.81 -18.85
N LYS A 24 12.68 -1.68 -19.68
CA LYS A 24 13.24 -2.82 -20.39
C LYS A 24 13.91 -3.81 -19.44
N PHE A 25 14.62 -3.31 -18.44
CA PHE A 25 15.24 -4.15 -17.40
C PHE A 25 14.19 -4.91 -16.60
N THR A 26 13.14 -4.22 -16.11
CA THR A 26 12.05 -4.81 -15.35
C THR A 26 11.32 -5.89 -16.15
N TYR A 27 11.00 -5.61 -17.43
CA TYR A 27 10.39 -6.60 -18.30
C TYR A 27 11.30 -7.81 -18.54
N ASN A 28 12.59 -7.58 -18.83
CA ASN A 28 13.53 -8.66 -19.07
C ASN A 28 13.72 -9.53 -17.82
N LEU A 29 13.83 -8.91 -16.64
CA LEU A 29 13.91 -9.61 -15.37
C LEU A 29 12.66 -10.47 -15.15
N TYR A 30 11.48 -9.88 -15.36
CA TYR A 30 10.22 -10.61 -15.22
C TYR A 30 10.13 -11.81 -16.17
N ALA A 31 10.36 -11.59 -17.46
CA ALA A 31 10.28 -12.62 -18.48
C ALA A 31 11.32 -13.73 -18.28
N ASN A 32 12.52 -13.40 -17.81
CA ASN A 32 13.57 -14.39 -17.56
C ASN A 32 13.23 -15.28 -16.36
N VAL A 33 12.71 -14.71 -15.28
CA VAL A 33 12.33 -15.47 -14.08
C VAL A 33 11.05 -16.28 -14.32
N CYS A 34 10.03 -15.71 -14.95
CA CYS A 34 8.77 -16.41 -15.23
C CYS A 34 8.88 -17.59 -16.22
N ARG A 35 9.99 -17.74 -16.96
CA ARG A 35 10.26 -18.95 -17.78
C ARG A 35 10.49 -20.19 -16.93
N SER A 36 11.01 -20.04 -15.70
CA SER A 36 11.33 -21.15 -14.81
C SER A 36 10.34 -21.31 -13.64
N LEU A 37 9.35 -20.41 -13.48
CA LEU A 37 8.33 -20.50 -12.44
C LEU A 37 7.04 -21.17 -12.94
N PHE A 38 6.33 -21.83 -12.03
CA PHE A 38 4.96 -22.28 -12.24
C PHE A 38 3.99 -21.08 -12.28
N GLU A 39 2.86 -21.24 -12.98
CA GLU A 39 1.85 -20.18 -13.14
C GLU A 39 1.40 -19.57 -11.80
N LYS A 40 1.17 -20.43 -10.80
CA LYS A 40 0.77 -20.02 -9.44
C LYS A 40 1.76 -19.06 -8.76
N ASP A 41 3.05 -19.18 -9.08
CA ASP A 41 4.11 -18.43 -8.40
C ASP A 41 4.42 -17.11 -9.15
N LYS A 42 3.94 -16.95 -10.39
CA LYS A 42 4.14 -15.73 -11.20
C LYS A 42 3.45 -14.51 -10.59
N ILE A 43 2.27 -14.70 -10.01
CA ILE A 43 1.52 -13.62 -9.34
C ILE A 43 2.31 -13.13 -8.12
N LEU A 44 2.77 -14.05 -7.27
CA LEU A 44 3.57 -13.72 -6.09
C LEU A 44 4.87 -13.00 -6.49
N PHE A 45 5.56 -13.50 -7.51
CA PHE A 45 6.77 -12.86 -8.00
C PHE A 45 6.51 -11.46 -8.56
N SER A 46 5.43 -11.27 -9.33
CA SER A 46 5.03 -9.95 -9.83
C SER A 46 4.75 -8.97 -8.69
N PHE A 47 4.06 -9.42 -7.65
CA PHE A 47 3.81 -8.64 -6.44
C PHE A 47 5.10 -8.23 -5.72
N ILE A 48 6.05 -9.15 -5.52
CA ILE A 48 7.35 -8.87 -4.89
C ILE A 48 8.17 -7.90 -5.74
N LEU A 49 8.20 -8.08 -7.07
CA LEU A 49 8.92 -7.20 -7.99
C LEU A 49 8.36 -5.77 -7.95
N CYS A 50 7.04 -5.62 -7.92
CA CYS A 50 6.38 -4.33 -7.79
C CYS A 50 6.71 -3.67 -6.44
N SER A 51 6.56 -4.41 -5.34
CA SER A 51 6.77 -3.91 -3.99
C SER A 51 8.23 -3.48 -3.77
N THR A 52 9.19 -4.26 -4.25
CA THR A 52 10.62 -3.90 -4.19
C THR A 52 10.95 -2.64 -4.98
N MET A 53 10.32 -2.46 -6.15
CA MET A 53 10.48 -1.21 -6.92
C MET A 53 9.84 -0.01 -6.21
N MET A 54 8.69 -0.17 -5.57
CA MET A 54 8.04 0.89 -4.77
C MET A 54 8.87 1.27 -3.54
N MET A 55 9.48 0.29 -2.85
CA MET A 55 10.39 0.55 -1.73
C MET A 55 11.65 1.28 -2.20
N ALA A 56 12.23 0.90 -3.34
CA ALA A 56 13.38 1.61 -3.92
C ALA A 56 13.07 3.05 -4.35
N GLN A 57 11.79 3.38 -4.57
CA GLN A 57 11.31 4.74 -4.87
C GLN A 57 10.87 5.50 -3.61
N GLU A 58 11.08 4.92 -2.41
CA GLU A 58 10.63 5.48 -1.12
C GLU A 58 9.11 5.73 -1.04
N ARG A 59 8.33 5.06 -1.92
CA ARG A 59 6.86 5.15 -1.94
C ARG A 59 6.18 4.16 -1.00
N LEU A 60 6.94 3.17 -0.54
CA LEU A 60 6.48 2.13 0.38
C LEU A 60 7.56 1.97 1.46
N THR A 61 7.19 2.13 2.72
CA THR A 61 8.13 1.91 3.83
C THR A 61 8.23 0.42 4.17
N PRO A 62 9.41 -0.08 4.56
CA PRO A 62 9.59 -1.47 4.97
C PRO A 62 8.68 -1.88 6.14
N GLU A 63 8.38 -0.96 7.05
CA GLU A 63 7.49 -1.19 8.20
C GLU A 63 6.06 -1.50 7.75
N VAL A 64 5.50 -0.68 6.85
CA VAL A 64 4.16 -0.89 6.27
C VAL A 64 4.11 -2.19 5.47
N PHE A 65 5.15 -2.45 4.68
CA PHE A 65 5.23 -3.69 3.90
C PHE A 65 5.34 -4.94 4.78
N THR A 66 6.11 -4.88 5.85
CA THR A 66 6.24 -5.98 6.81
C THR A 66 4.90 -6.24 7.49
N PHE A 67 4.23 -5.20 7.98
CA PHE A 67 2.89 -5.30 8.55
C PHE A 67 1.89 -5.95 7.58
N PHE A 68 1.93 -5.57 6.30
CA PHE A 68 1.07 -6.13 5.26
C PHE A 68 1.30 -7.64 5.04
N ILE A 69 2.56 -8.12 5.09
CA ILE A 69 2.87 -9.53 4.82
C ILE A 69 2.66 -10.42 6.04
N THR A 70 3.11 -9.97 7.22
CA THR A 70 3.09 -10.82 8.41
C THR A 70 1.73 -10.81 9.10
N GLY A 71 0.88 -9.84 8.76
CA GLY A 71 -0.22 -9.47 9.62
C GLY A 71 0.30 -8.98 10.97
N GLY A 72 -0.61 -8.56 11.84
CA GLY A 72 -0.21 -8.11 13.14
C GLY A 72 0.08 -9.27 14.10
N VAL A 73 1.29 -9.37 14.67
CA VAL A 73 1.50 -10.24 15.85
C VAL A 73 0.75 -9.60 17.03
N ALA A 74 -0.33 -10.24 17.48
CA ALA A 74 -1.26 -9.66 18.44
C ALA A 74 -0.58 -9.32 19.78
N LEU A 75 -0.59 -8.03 20.12
CA LEU A 75 -0.49 -7.53 21.49
C LEU A 75 -1.89 -7.02 21.83
N GLU A 76 -2.37 -7.34 23.04
CA GLU A 76 -3.74 -7.06 23.48
C GLU A 76 -4.21 -5.64 23.13
N ASN A 77 -5.35 -5.54 22.45
CA ASN A 77 -5.97 -4.28 22.09
C ASN A 77 -6.75 -3.72 23.31
N PRO A 78 -6.44 -2.50 23.77
CA PRO A 78 -7.17 -1.88 24.87
C PRO A 78 -8.56 -1.36 24.47
N TYR A 79 -8.86 -1.25 23.17
CA TYR A 79 -10.12 -0.72 22.66
C TYR A 79 -11.10 -1.85 22.32
N PRO A 80 -12.25 -1.94 23.00
CA PRO A 80 -13.26 -2.94 22.66
C PRO A 80 -13.85 -2.65 21.27
N ASN A 81 -14.14 -3.72 20.53
CA ASN A 81 -14.80 -3.63 19.25
C ASN A 81 -16.17 -2.94 19.39
N PRO A 82 -16.43 -1.85 18.66
CA PRO A 82 -17.69 -1.09 18.77
C PRO A 82 -18.90 -1.87 18.30
N ASP A 83 -18.75 -2.79 17.34
CA ASP A 83 -19.87 -3.59 16.84
C ASP A 83 -19.38 -4.91 16.20
N LYS A 84 -19.67 -6.01 16.91
CA LYS A 84 -19.30 -7.37 16.50
C LYS A 84 -20.19 -7.95 15.39
N SER A 85 -21.29 -7.30 15.05
CA SER A 85 -22.23 -7.79 14.05
C SER A 85 -21.66 -7.73 12.64
N TRP A 86 -20.83 -6.71 12.35
CA TRP A 86 -20.23 -6.50 11.03
C TRP A 86 -18.70 -6.54 11.04
N LEU A 87 -18.04 -6.33 12.19
CA LEU A 87 -16.59 -6.34 12.30
C LEU A 87 -16.13 -7.43 13.27
N GLN A 88 -15.25 -8.32 12.82
CA GLN A 88 -14.66 -9.35 13.69
C GLN A 88 -13.63 -8.72 14.63
N ASP A 89 -13.53 -9.25 15.86
CA ASP A 89 -12.59 -8.76 16.87
C ASP A 89 -11.14 -8.77 16.35
N ASN A 90 -10.73 -9.82 15.62
CA ASN A 90 -9.39 -9.88 15.01
C ASN A 90 -9.13 -8.73 14.02
N SER A 91 -10.11 -8.38 13.19
CA SER A 91 -9.97 -7.29 12.22
C SER A 91 -9.97 -5.93 12.91
N TRP A 92 -10.75 -5.76 13.98
CA TRP A 92 -10.72 -4.56 14.81
C TRP A 92 -9.37 -4.37 15.50
N ASP A 93 -8.77 -5.44 16.02
CA ASP A 93 -7.46 -5.40 16.66
C ASP A 93 -6.35 -5.00 15.67
N GLU A 94 -6.40 -5.55 14.44
CA GLU A 94 -5.49 -5.14 13.36
C GLU A 94 -5.67 -3.67 12.99
N MET A 95 -6.91 -3.19 12.91
CA MET A 95 -7.24 -1.80 12.61
C MET A 95 -6.72 -0.83 13.68
N CYS A 96 -7.00 -1.10 14.97
CA CYS A 96 -6.46 -0.37 16.12
C CYS A 96 -4.94 -0.27 16.10
N ARG A 97 -4.29 -1.36 15.68
CA ARG A 97 -2.83 -1.41 15.59
C ARG A 97 -2.28 -0.59 14.42
N VAL A 98 -2.90 -0.68 13.24
CA VAL A 98 -2.50 0.12 12.06
C VAL A 98 -2.50 1.61 12.39
N ASP A 99 -3.52 2.09 13.09
CA ASP A 99 -3.64 3.50 13.49
C ASP A 99 -2.55 3.93 14.48
N LYS A 100 -2.12 3.02 15.36
CA LYS A 100 -1.07 3.29 16.36
C LYS A 100 0.34 3.22 15.78
N ASP A 101 0.64 2.15 15.06
CA ASP A 101 2.00 1.79 14.64
C ASP A 101 2.39 2.42 13.30
N ILE A 102 1.42 2.75 12.43
CA ILE A 102 1.69 3.32 11.11
C ILE A 102 1.23 4.77 11.05
N GLU A 103 2.21 5.68 10.94
CA GLU A 103 1.96 7.13 10.89
C GLU A 103 1.03 7.55 9.74
N ALA A 104 1.13 6.88 8.59
CA ALA A 104 0.25 7.13 7.45
C ALA A 104 -1.23 6.85 7.72
N PHE A 105 -1.55 6.05 8.74
CA PHE A 105 -2.93 5.68 9.09
C PHE A 105 -3.41 6.28 10.41
N LYS A 106 -2.60 7.09 11.11
CA LYS A 106 -3.03 7.77 12.35
C LYS A 106 -4.28 8.63 12.11
N GLY A 107 -5.30 8.42 12.93
CA GLY A 107 -6.57 9.16 12.90
C GLY A 107 -7.60 8.61 11.91
N THR A 108 -7.29 7.54 11.18
CA THR A 108 -8.23 6.92 10.23
C THR A 108 -9.36 6.22 10.97
N LEU A 109 -9.09 5.66 12.16
CA LEU A 109 -10.11 5.02 12.98
C LEU A 109 -11.11 6.01 13.57
N HIS A 110 -10.65 7.21 13.91
CA HIS A 110 -11.54 8.27 14.37
C HIS A 110 -12.54 8.62 13.27
N LEU A 111 -12.09 8.74 12.01
CA LEU A 111 -12.96 9.00 10.87
C LEU A 111 -13.91 7.83 10.58
N LEU A 112 -13.46 6.58 10.70
CA LEU A 112 -14.30 5.40 10.50
C LEU A 112 -15.34 5.23 11.60
N TYR A 113 -14.98 5.52 12.85
CA TYR A 113 -15.93 5.54 13.96
C TYR A 113 -17.01 6.59 13.74
N TRP A 114 -16.64 7.82 13.39
CA TRP A 114 -17.61 8.87 13.07
C TRP A 114 -18.42 8.56 11.82
N LEU A 115 -17.82 7.99 10.78
CA LEU A 115 -18.56 7.56 9.59
C LEU A 115 -19.53 6.43 9.90
N GLY A 116 -19.16 5.46 10.75
CA GLY A 116 -20.04 4.38 11.19
C GLY A 116 -21.21 4.90 12.02
N VAL A 117 -20.94 5.77 12.99
CA VAL A 117 -21.98 6.44 13.79
C VAL A 117 -22.90 7.28 12.90
N VAL A 118 -22.34 8.05 11.96
CA VAL A 118 -23.10 8.87 11.01
C VAL A 118 -23.90 7.98 10.05
N LEU A 119 -23.33 6.93 9.47
CA LEU A 119 -24.02 5.99 8.58
C LEU A 119 -25.16 5.27 9.30
N LEU A 120 -24.96 4.83 10.54
CA LEU A 120 -26.01 4.21 11.35
C LEU A 120 -27.12 5.21 11.70
N TYR A 121 -26.77 6.44 12.13
CA TYR A 121 -27.75 7.50 12.36
C TYR A 121 -28.54 7.86 11.10
N TRP A 122 -27.87 7.94 9.94
CA TRP A 122 -28.52 8.24 8.67
C TRP A 122 -29.39 7.07 8.17
N LEU A 123 -28.99 5.82 8.40
CA LEU A 123 -29.82 4.65 8.07
C LEU A 123 -31.06 4.55 8.96
N GLU A 124 -30.96 4.82 10.26
CA GLU A 124 -32.13 4.83 11.15
C GLU A 124 -33.09 5.98 10.82
N VAL A 125 -32.58 7.16 10.45
CA VAL A 125 -33.42 8.32 10.08
C VAL A 125 -34.06 8.18 8.70
N VAL A 126 -33.51 7.37 7.78
CA VAL A 126 -34.10 7.13 6.45
C VAL A 126 -35.08 5.94 6.45
N VAL A 127 -35.00 5.06 7.45
CA VAL A 127 -35.89 3.88 7.59
C VAL A 127 -37.13 4.19 8.46
N LEU A 128 -37.18 5.35 9.14
CA LEU A 128 -38.35 5.91 9.84
C LEU A 128 -39.09 6.96 8.99
#